data_AF-A0A1F9SPV7-F1
#
_entry.id   AF-A0A1F9SPV7-F1
#
_cell.length_a   1.000
_cell.length_b   1.000
_cell.length_c   1.000
_cell.angle_alpha   90.00
_cell.angle_beta   90.00
_cell.angle_gamma   90.00
#
_symmetry.space_group_name_H-M   'P 1'
#
loop_
_entity.id
_entity.type
_entity.pdbx_description
1 polymer ?
#
loop_
_entity_poly.entity_id
_entity_poly.type
_entity_poly.pdbx_seq_one_letter_code
_entity_poly.pdbx_strand_id
1 'polypeptide(L)'
;MRMGIWDNAFKLPEPPEATEEEKKLLDALADKVRARKMGDMAALALESTRPLHNLGAQGVVFLGPMLSMVFQKEEVSRYAKLLENPKAVAYLTERLGADAEKKI
;
A
#
# COMPACT_ATOMS: atom_id res chain seq x y z
N MET A 1 1.28 16.15 -39.66
CA MET A 1 2.33 16.74 -38.80
C MET A 1 3.07 15.59 -38.11
N ARG A 2 4.40 15.53 -38.20
CA ARG A 2 5.21 14.53 -37.48
C ARG A 2 5.17 14.85 -35.98
N MET A 3 4.62 13.91 -35.21
CA MET A 3 4.72 13.79 -33.75
C MET A 3 6.19 13.65 -33.35
N GLY A 4 6.66 14.37 -32.33
CA GLY A 4 8.08 14.36 -31.95
C GLY A 4 8.22 14.57 -30.45
N ILE A 5 8.85 13.61 -29.76
CA ILE A 5 9.30 13.60 -28.35
C ILE A 5 8.26 13.85 -27.23
N TRP A 6 7.19 14.61 -27.46
CA TRP A 6 6.25 15.06 -26.41
C TRP A 6 5.16 14.04 -26.06
N ASP A 7 4.78 13.14 -26.97
CA ASP A 7 3.70 12.16 -26.74
C ASP A 7 4.03 11.11 -25.66
N ASN A 8 5.31 10.98 -25.29
CA ASN A 8 5.78 10.08 -24.24
C ASN A 8 6.32 10.83 -23.01
N ALA A 9 6.41 12.16 -23.04
CA ALA A 9 7.03 12.96 -21.98
C ALA A 9 6.24 12.95 -20.66
N PHE A 10 4.94 12.62 -20.71
CA PHE A 10 4.04 12.58 -19.55
C PHE A 10 3.50 11.18 -19.23
N LYS A 11 3.96 10.14 -19.92
CA LYS A 11 3.55 8.76 -19.63
C LYS A 11 4.32 8.27 -18.42
N LEU A 12 3.71 8.34 -17.25
CA LEU A 12 4.24 7.66 -16.07
C LEU A 12 4.12 6.15 -16.29
N PRO A 13 5.16 5.36 -15.99
CA PRO A 13 5.05 3.92 -16.04
C PRO A 13 3.95 3.47 -15.10
N GLU A 14 3.08 2.58 -15.57
CA GLU A 14 2.09 1.97 -14.68
C GLU A 14 2.82 1.13 -13.63
N PRO A 15 2.46 1.27 -12.35
CA PRO A 15 3.02 0.40 -11.32
C PRO A 15 2.69 -1.07 -11.62
N PRO A 16 3.61 -1.99 -11.32
CA PRO A 16 3.36 -3.42 -11.50
C PRO A 16 2.25 -3.89 -10.56
N GLU A 17 1.51 -4.91 -10.96
CA GLU A 17 0.64 -5.64 -10.03
C GLU A 17 1.48 -6.31 -8.94
N ALA A 18 0.94 -6.42 -7.73
CA ALA A 18 1.58 -7.22 -6.68
C ALA A 18 1.57 -8.71 -7.05
N THR A 19 2.68 -9.41 -6.82
CA THR A 19 2.76 -10.86 -7.06
C THR A 19 1.88 -11.64 -6.09
N GLU A 20 1.63 -12.93 -6.37
CA GLU A 20 0.85 -13.78 -5.47
C GLU A 20 1.56 -13.98 -4.12
N GLU A 21 2.88 -14.05 -4.08
CA GLU A 21 3.65 -14.09 -2.83
C GLU A 21 3.49 -12.78 -2.05
N GLU A 22 3.56 -11.64 -2.73
CA GLU A 22 3.37 -10.32 -2.13
C GLU A 22 1.95 -10.14 -1.57
N LYS A 23 0.92 -10.57 -2.32
CA LYS A 23 -0.47 -10.57 -1.85
C LYS A 23 -0.64 -11.39 -0.58
N LYS A 24 -0.03 -12.58 -0.49
CA LYS A 24 -0.04 -13.40 0.75
C LYS A 24 0.58 -12.67 1.94
N LEU A 25 1.62 -11.87 1.71
CA LEU A 25 2.23 -11.05 2.76
C LEU A 25 1.30 -9.91 3.21
N LEU A 26 0.64 -9.26 2.25
CA LEU A 26 -0.33 -8.19 2.52
C LEU A 26 -1.57 -8.71 3.24
N ASP A 27 -2.05 -9.90 2.87
CA ASP A 27 -3.15 -10.60 3.57
C ASP A 27 -2.77 -10.87 5.03
N ALA A 28 -1.59 -11.44 5.27
CA ALA A 28 -1.12 -11.70 6.63
C ALA A 28 -0.97 -10.42 7.46
N LEU A 29 -0.58 -9.30 6.83
CA LEU A 29 -0.54 -7.99 7.45
C LEU A 29 -1.95 -7.47 7.77
N ALA A 30 -2.88 -7.54 6.81
CA ALA A 30 -4.27 -7.15 7.03
C ALA A 30 -4.89 -7.95 8.18
N ASP A 31 -4.68 -9.26 8.23
CA ASP A 31 -5.13 -10.14 9.31
C ASP A 31 -4.60 -9.69 10.68
N LYS A 32 -3.30 -9.38 10.76
CA LYS A 32 -2.67 -8.87 12.00
C LYS A 32 -3.29 -7.54 12.45
N VAL A 33 -3.61 -6.63 11.54
CA VAL A 33 -4.21 -5.33 11.86
C VAL A 33 -5.68 -5.48 12.26
N ARG A 34 -6.44 -6.34 11.56
CA ARG A 34 -7.84 -6.64 11.87
C ARG A 34 -7.99 -7.37 13.20
N ALA A 35 -7.07 -8.28 13.54
CA ALA A 35 -7.02 -8.92 14.85
C ALA A 35 -6.88 -7.91 16.01
N ARG A 36 -6.36 -6.70 15.75
CA ARG A 36 -6.26 -5.59 16.71
C ARG A 36 -7.44 -4.62 16.65
N LYS A 37 -8.47 -4.93 15.85
CA LYS A 37 -9.64 -4.07 15.57
C LYS A 37 -9.27 -2.71 14.97
N MET A 38 -8.19 -2.66 14.19
CA MET A 38 -7.67 -1.44 13.57
C MET A 38 -7.88 -1.39 12.04
N GLY A 39 -8.63 -2.34 11.45
CA GLY A 39 -8.82 -2.48 10.00
C GLY A 39 -9.30 -1.20 9.32
N ASP A 40 -10.46 -0.69 9.73
CA ASP A 40 -11.07 0.52 9.15
C ASP A 40 -10.20 1.76 9.33
N MET A 41 -9.58 1.93 10.49
CA MET A 41 -8.69 3.06 10.78
C MET A 41 -7.44 3.03 9.89
N ALA A 42 -6.85 1.84 9.71
CA ALA A 42 -5.69 1.65 8.85
C ALA A 42 -6.05 1.84 7.37
N ALA A 43 -7.21 1.34 6.93
CA ALA A 43 -7.72 1.56 5.59
C ALA A 43 -7.89 3.07 5.32
N LEU A 44 -8.61 3.78 6.20
CA LEU A 44 -8.81 5.22 6.09
C LEU A 44 -7.49 6.00 6.06
N ALA A 45 -6.53 5.63 6.90
CA ALA A 45 -5.21 6.25 6.91
C ALA A 45 -4.47 6.04 5.59
N LEU A 46 -4.47 4.81 5.04
CA LEU A 46 -3.86 4.52 3.74
C LEU A 46 -4.58 5.24 2.59
N GLU A 47 -5.91 5.28 2.58
CA GLU A 47 -6.70 6.02 1.59
C GLU A 47 -6.36 7.51 1.59
N SER A 48 -6.19 8.09 2.77
CA SER A 48 -5.82 9.50 2.95
C SER A 48 -4.44 9.81 2.33
N THR A 49 -3.59 8.80 2.17
CA THR A 49 -2.27 8.94 1.53
C THR A 49 -2.25 8.70 0.02
N ARG A 50 -3.37 8.28 -0.60
CA ARG A 50 -3.45 8.04 -2.06
C ARG A 50 -2.99 9.24 -2.93
N PRO A 51 -3.30 10.51 -2.60
CA PRO A 51 -2.79 11.66 -3.37
C PRO A 51 -1.27 11.82 -3.31
N LEU A 52 -0.63 11.23 -2.30
CA LEU A 52 0.81 11.27 -2.07
C LEU A 52 1.55 10.08 -2.69
N HIS A 53 0.87 9.14 -3.36
CA HIS A 53 1.51 7.95 -3.93
C HIS A 53 2.52 8.26 -5.04
N ASN A 54 2.39 9.42 -5.68
CA ASN A 54 3.39 9.95 -6.63
C ASN A 54 4.63 10.56 -5.95
N LEU A 55 4.62 10.70 -4.61
CA LEU A 55 5.79 11.02 -3.76
C LEU A 55 6.35 9.72 -3.15
N GLY A 56 6.37 8.66 -3.97
CA GLY A 56 6.24 7.25 -3.63
C GLY A 56 7.29 6.58 -2.73
N ALA A 57 8.21 7.33 -2.13
CA ALA A 57 9.21 6.78 -1.21
C ALA A 57 9.04 7.24 0.26
N GLN A 58 8.18 8.23 0.56
CA GLN A 58 8.11 8.83 1.90
C GLN A 58 6.96 8.36 2.77
N GLY A 59 5.89 7.77 2.22
CA GLY A 59 4.76 7.29 3.03
C GLY A 59 5.16 6.18 4.01
N VAL A 60 6.02 5.28 3.55
CA VAL A 60 6.57 4.20 4.37
C VAL A 60 7.56 4.71 5.42
N VAL A 61 8.39 5.69 5.08
CA VAL A 61 9.30 6.35 6.04
C VAL A 61 8.48 7.08 7.10
N PHE A 62 7.41 7.75 6.69
CA PHE A 62 6.45 8.42 7.58
C PHE A 62 5.74 7.43 8.51
N LEU A 63 5.31 6.29 7.99
CA LEU A 63 4.66 5.22 8.76
C LEU A 63 5.66 4.32 9.51
N GLY A 64 6.96 4.44 9.23
CA GLY A 64 8.04 3.61 9.77
C GLY A 64 8.02 3.44 11.29
N PRO A 65 7.83 4.51 12.09
CA PRO A 65 7.71 4.40 13.54
C PRO A 65 6.55 3.52 13.99
N MET A 66 5.38 3.63 13.33
CA MET A 66 4.21 2.80 13.67
C MET A 66 4.38 1.36 13.23
N LEU A 67 4.98 1.14 12.05
CA LEU A 67 5.31 -0.20 11.56
C LEU A 67 6.29 -0.91 12.50
N SER A 68 7.29 -0.20 13.02
CA SER A 68 8.27 -0.78 13.97
C SER A 68 7.68 -1.23 15.31
N MET A 69 6.50 -0.72 15.67
CA MET A 69 5.78 -1.13 16.87
C MET A 69 5.01 -2.45 16.66
N VAL A 70 4.73 -2.81 15.41
CA VAL A 70 3.94 -4.00 15.04
C VAL A 70 4.81 -5.11 14.43
N PHE A 71 5.97 -4.75 13.88
CA PHE A 71 6.83 -5.64 13.09
C PHE A 71 8.28 -5.68 13.58
N GLN A 72 8.91 -6.85 13.46
CA GLN A 72 10.37 -6.99 13.65
C GLN A 72 11.11 -6.17 12.58
N LYS A 73 12.30 -5.65 12.90
CA LYS A 73 13.04 -4.71 12.04
C LYS A 73 13.28 -5.25 10.62
N GLU A 74 13.51 -6.56 10.50
CA GLU A 74 13.72 -7.27 9.24
C GLU A 74 12.43 -7.37 8.41
N GLU A 75 11.27 -7.48 9.06
CA GLU A 75 9.96 -7.49 8.39
C GLU A 75 9.58 -6.10 7.89
N VAL A 76 9.92 -5.04 8.64
CA VAL A 76 9.61 -3.64 8.28
C VAL A 76 10.18 -3.27 6.92
N SER A 77 11.44 -3.62 6.63
CA SER A 77 12.08 -3.28 5.34
C SER A 77 11.39 -3.97 4.14
N ARG A 78 10.92 -5.20 4.32
CA ARG A 78 10.21 -5.93 3.28
C ARG A 78 8.82 -5.33 3.01
N TYR A 79 8.06 -5.03 4.05
CA TYR A 79 6.76 -4.36 3.90
C TYR A 79 6.93 -2.94 3.36
N ALA A 80 7.96 -2.23 3.82
CA ALA A 80 8.33 -0.91 3.34
C ALA A 80 8.46 -0.88 1.81
N LYS A 81 9.31 -1.75 1.26
CA LYS A 81 9.51 -1.85 -0.18
C LYS A 81 8.23 -2.24 -0.92
N LEU A 82 7.40 -3.11 -0.35
CA LEU A 82 6.15 -3.52 -0.95
C LEU A 82 5.13 -2.36 -1.02
N LEU A 83 5.09 -1.52 0.02
CA LEU A 83 4.20 -0.36 0.10
C LEU A 83 4.65 0.82 -0.78
N GLU A 84 5.84 0.78 -1.39
CA GLU A 84 6.24 1.71 -2.45
C GLU A 84 5.42 1.52 -3.73
N ASN A 85 4.81 0.34 -3.92
CA ASN A 85 3.95 0.05 -5.07
C ASN A 85 2.49 0.51 -4.79
N PRO A 86 1.96 1.53 -5.52
CA PRO A 86 0.57 1.97 -5.39
C PRO A 86 -0.48 0.86 -5.51
N LYS A 87 -0.26 -0.12 -6.39
CA LYS A 87 -1.19 -1.22 -6.57
C LYS A 87 -1.17 -2.20 -5.40
N ALA A 88 0.00 -2.41 -4.78
CA ALA A 88 0.10 -3.19 -3.55
C ALA A 88 -0.58 -2.48 -2.37
N VAL A 89 -0.46 -1.16 -2.26
CA VAL A 89 -1.16 -0.39 -1.21
C VAL A 89 -2.66 -0.36 -1.44
N ALA A 90 -3.11 -0.22 -2.69
CA ALA A 90 -4.52 -0.31 -3.03
C ALA A 90 -5.10 -1.67 -2.62
N TYR A 91 -4.40 -2.76 -2.97
CA TYR A 91 -4.76 -4.11 -2.54
C TYR A 91 -4.84 -4.22 -1.01
N LEU A 92 -3.81 -3.79 -0.28
CA LEU A 92 -3.82 -3.84 1.19
C LEU A 92 -4.99 -3.06 1.79
N THR A 93 -5.29 -1.88 1.24
CA THR A 93 -6.37 -1.02 1.70
C THR A 93 -7.74 -1.70 1.57
N GLU A 94 -7.99 -2.35 0.43
CA GLU A 94 -9.19 -3.15 0.20
C GLU A 94 -9.30 -4.29 1.23
N ARG A 95 -8.20 -5.02 1.46
CA ARG A 95 -8.16 -6.15 2.40
C ARG A 95 -8.35 -5.73 3.85
N LEU A 96 -7.96 -4.51 4.22
CA LEU A 96 -8.18 -3.95 5.54
C LEU A 96 -9.65 -3.60 5.81
N GLY A 97 -10.37 -3.11 4.79
CA GLY A 97 -11.78 -2.69 4.89
C GLY A 97 -12.82 -3.81 4.68
N ALA A 98 -12.40 -4.99 4.20
CA ALA A 98 -13.30 -6.07 3.80
C ALA A 98 -14.19 -6.68 4.92
N ASP A 99 -13.92 -6.42 6.20
CA ASP A 99 -14.79 -6.86 7.31
C ASP A 99 -16.02 -5.95 7.52
N ALA A 100 -15.99 -4.70 7.03
CA ALA A 100 -17.08 -3.74 7.23
C ALA A 100 -18.37 -4.15 6.48
N GLU A 101 -18.26 -4.88 5.37
CA GLU A 101 -19.42 -5.26 4.54
C GLU A 101 -20.21 -6.47 5.08
N LYS A 102 -19.72 -7.20 6.09
CA LYS A 102 -20.42 -8.37 6.66
C LYS A 102 -21.34 -8.09 7.85
N LYS A 103 -21.80 -6.84 8.00
CA LYS A 103 -22.85 -6.48 8.98
C LYS A 103 -24.03 -5.79 8.29
N ILE A 104 -24.82 -6.57 7.56
CA ILE A 104 -26.25 -6.29 7.33
C ILE A 104 -27.01 -7.60 7.51
#